data_AF-B7QFT4-F1
#
_entry.id   AF-B7QFT4-F1
#
_cell.length_a   1.000
_cell.length_b   1.000
_cell.length_c   1.000
_cell.angle_alpha   90.00
_cell.angle_beta   90.00
_cell.angle_gamma   90.00
#
_symmetry.space_group_name_H-M   'P 1'
#
loop_
_entity.id
_entity.type
_entity.pdbx_description
1 polymer ?
#
loop_
_entity_poly.entity_id
_entity_poly.type
_entity_poly.pdbx_seq_one_letter_code
_entity_poly.pdbx_strand_id
1 'polypeptide(L)'
;QRSTMLFWGTLSLLRVLLVFVPQSGYIHPDEFFQSTEIAAGDIFNLQVHRTWEFTSDQPIRSPSVIYLTTGVPIWLLSSALRLLARTPDVLPPPYLLLVVPRLFFCLASFVCDYTIHRLSVALGKRKKDRHLCLSLFASSSYVAVVYYTRTFNNSVESLLLALLLLSVGLDLKASVRRGKQEPPVLRNSTSICLLLAIGFFNRPTFVVFALPAISTWLLNDIHLSKEGASIVLGRLANFIPKVSFFAMLLATADTVYYHPEVLSFATTDQWLRFPLVLAPLNFLSYNLNNANLQSHGEHPRWLHFLVNIPLLFNAAGILALWASFQAIHSKLRPTSTKPNTSHAFPSFLDITLASTVLVSTIGLSTLPHQEPRFLVPLLVPVVLLSQRYFRTSRLLSVAWTAGNLAGLVFFGFLHQGGLVPCLFRLQDHLASRGLHQHTTVFFRHTYMPPRHLLTLKHDLDVKVIDLMGA
;
A
#
# COMPACT_ATOMS: atom_id res chain seq x y z
N GLN A 1 20.08 7.57 24.44
CA GLN A 1 20.46 7.04 23.11
C GLN A 1 20.16 5.55 23.00
N ARG A 2 20.62 4.69 23.93
CA ARG A 2 20.22 3.27 24.01
C ARG A 2 18.71 3.07 24.21
N SER A 3 18.08 3.91 25.05
CA SER A 3 16.63 3.86 25.33
C SER A 3 15.74 4.00 24.09
N THR A 4 16.05 4.88 23.11
CA THR A 4 15.18 5.07 21.92
C THR A 4 15.27 3.91 20.92
N MET A 5 16.45 3.30 20.78
CA MET A 5 16.59 2.10 19.93
C MET A 5 15.97 0.87 20.59
N LEU A 6 16.11 0.74 21.90
CA LEU A 6 15.43 -0.32 22.66
C LEU A 6 13.92 -0.15 22.55
N PHE A 7 13.41 1.08 22.68
CA PHE A 7 12.00 1.40 22.49
C PHE A 7 11.50 1.03 21.09
N TRP A 8 12.21 1.41 20.03
CA TRP A 8 11.91 0.96 18.66
C TRP A 8 11.89 -0.57 18.56
N GLY A 9 12.88 -1.26 19.13
CA GLY A 9 12.95 -2.73 19.12
C GLY A 9 11.77 -3.40 19.82
N THR A 10 11.39 -2.91 21.00
CA THR A 10 10.22 -3.40 21.76
C THR A 10 8.92 -3.20 20.98
N LEU A 11 8.76 -2.03 20.36
CA LEU A 11 7.63 -1.72 19.50
C LEU A 11 7.58 -2.63 18.27
N SER A 12 8.69 -2.78 17.55
CA SER A 12 8.79 -3.70 16.41
C SER A 12 8.45 -5.15 16.78
N LEU A 13 8.87 -5.61 17.97
CA LEU A 13 8.48 -6.93 18.47
C LEU A 13 6.97 -7.00 18.73
N LEU A 14 6.38 -5.98 19.36
CA LEU A 14 4.93 -5.91 19.57
C LEU A 14 4.16 -5.95 18.24
N ARG A 15 4.61 -5.25 17.19
CA ARG A 15 4.01 -5.30 15.86
C ARG A 15 3.95 -6.74 15.33
N VAL A 16 5.02 -7.52 15.48
CA VAL A 16 5.08 -8.92 15.05
C VAL A 16 4.19 -9.80 15.92
N LEU A 17 4.22 -9.63 17.25
CA LEU A 17 3.37 -10.40 18.17
C LEU A 17 1.88 -10.18 17.91
N LEU A 18 1.48 -8.96 17.56
CA LEU A 18 0.10 -8.60 17.21
C LEU A 18 -0.39 -9.24 15.89
N VAL A 19 0.49 -9.84 15.09
CA VAL A 19 0.06 -10.65 13.94
C VAL A 19 -0.41 -12.03 14.41
N PHE A 20 0.26 -12.62 15.40
CA PHE A 20 -0.06 -13.93 15.97
C PHE A 20 -1.19 -13.89 17.00
N VAL A 21 -1.45 -12.72 17.59
CA VAL A 21 -2.70 -12.46 18.32
C VAL A 21 -3.61 -11.73 17.33
N PRO A 22 -4.33 -12.46 16.45
CA PRO A 22 -4.95 -11.88 15.27
C PRO A 22 -5.87 -10.75 15.68
N GLN A 23 -5.50 -9.55 15.23
CA GLN A 23 -6.32 -8.35 15.30
C GLN A 23 -7.71 -8.67 14.72
N SER A 24 -8.71 -8.77 15.60
CA SER A 24 -10.06 -9.23 15.28
C SER A 24 -10.89 -8.19 14.52
N GLY A 25 -10.51 -6.91 14.63
CA GLY A 25 -11.17 -5.81 13.95
C GLY A 25 -11.16 -6.02 12.44
N TYR A 26 -12.30 -5.82 11.80
CA TYR A 26 -12.49 -5.91 10.36
C TYR A 26 -12.70 -4.50 9.82
N ILE A 27 -11.68 -3.96 9.14
CA ILE A 27 -11.66 -2.55 8.72
C ILE A 27 -12.45 -2.31 7.45
N HIS A 28 -12.26 -3.15 6.43
CA HIS A 28 -12.92 -2.97 5.14
C HIS A 28 -12.87 -4.26 4.30
N PRO A 29 -13.93 -4.60 3.53
CA PRO A 29 -13.99 -5.81 2.69
C PRO A 29 -12.79 -6.05 1.77
N ASP A 30 -12.23 -5.00 1.15
CA ASP A 30 -11.03 -5.11 0.31
C ASP A 30 -9.80 -5.74 0.99
N GLU A 31 -9.75 -5.84 2.33
CA GLU A 31 -8.69 -6.61 3.02
C GLU A 31 -8.65 -8.07 2.51
N PHE A 32 -9.81 -8.61 2.13
CA PHE A 32 -9.97 -10.00 1.73
C PHE A 32 -10.35 -10.15 0.25
N PHE A 33 -11.43 -9.49 -0.18
CA PHE A 33 -12.02 -9.71 -1.51
C PHE A 33 -11.17 -9.18 -2.67
N GLN A 34 -10.23 -8.27 -2.40
CA GLN A 34 -9.28 -7.76 -3.40
C GLN A 34 -7.87 -8.37 -3.25
N SER A 35 -7.69 -9.38 -2.40
CA SER A 35 -6.36 -9.95 -2.15
C SER A 35 -6.39 -11.43 -1.77
N THR A 36 -6.54 -11.75 -0.48
CA THR A 36 -6.40 -13.11 0.06
C THR A 36 -7.51 -14.05 -0.38
N GLU A 37 -8.74 -13.57 -0.55
CA GLU A 37 -9.87 -14.42 -0.98
C GLU A 37 -9.61 -15.02 -2.37
N ILE A 38 -9.14 -14.20 -3.31
CA ILE A 38 -8.86 -14.61 -4.69
C ILE A 38 -7.73 -15.65 -4.69
N ALA A 39 -6.59 -15.32 -4.09
CA ALA A 39 -5.44 -16.20 -4.06
C ALA A 39 -5.70 -17.51 -3.29
N ALA A 40 -6.44 -17.47 -2.16
CA ALA A 40 -6.82 -18.67 -1.42
C ALA A 40 -7.77 -19.56 -2.23
N GLY A 41 -8.76 -18.96 -2.89
CA GLY A 41 -9.69 -19.68 -3.76
C GLY A 41 -8.96 -20.43 -4.87
N ASP A 42 -8.03 -19.76 -5.55
CA ASP A 42 -7.30 -20.34 -6.68
C ASP A 42 -6.28 -21.42 -6.23
N ILE A 43 -5.57 -21.21 -5.14
CA ILE A 43 -4.47 -22.11 -4.71
C ILE A 43 -4.98 -23.37 -3.99
N PHE A 44 -6.02 -23.23 -3.16
CA PHE A 44 -6.60 -24.32 -2.38
C PHE A 44 -7.91 -24.87 -2.98
N ASN A 45 -8.37 -24.33 -4.12
CA ASN A 45 -9.63 -24.70 -4.77
C ASN A 45 -10.84 -24.58 -3.80
N LEU A 46 -10.91 -23.43 -3.12
CA LEU A 46 -11.96 -23.13 -2.14
C LEU A 46 -13.14 -22.41 -2.78
N GLN A 47 -14.33 -22.63 -2.24
CA GLN A 47 -15.53 -21.89 -2.57
C GLN A 47 -15.40 -20.44 -2.06
N VAL A 48 -15.08 -19.51 -2.96
CA VAL A 48 -14.86 -18.09 -2.66
C VAL A 48 -15.85 -17.19 -3.38
N HIS A 49 -15.99 -15.96 -2.90
CA HIS A 49 -16.72 -14.93 -3.64
C HIS A 49 -15.77 -14.06 -4.45
N ARG A 50 -15.78 -14.22 -5.78
CA ARG A 50 -15.13 -13.28 -6.69
C ARG A 50 -16.09 -12.12 -6.96
N THR A 51 -15.65 -10.91 -6.67
CA THR A 51 -16.44 -9.70 -6.91
C THR A 51 -16.51 -9.38 -8.40
N TRP A 52 -17.46 -8.52 -8.78
CA TRP A 52 -17.59 -7.99 -10.14
C TRP A 52 -16.30 -7.40 -10.70
N GLU A 53 -15.39 -6.92 -9.83
CA GLU A 53 -14.08 -6.40 -10.23
C GLU A 53 -13.18 -7.41 -10.98
N PHE A 54 -13.44 -8.71 -10.80
CA PHE A 54 -12.73 -9.82 -11.46
C PHE A 54 -13.58 -10.56 -12.48
N THR A 55 -14.92 -10.52 -12.35
CA THR A 55 -15.83 -11.32 -13.18
C THR A 55 -16.52 -10.55 -14.29
N SER A 56 -16.34 -9.23 -14.39
CA SER A 56 -16.87 -8.41 -15.47
C SER A 56 -16.18 -8.72 -16.81
N ASP A 57 -16.85 -8.41 -17.92
CA ASP A 57 -16.28 -8.56 -19.28
C ASP A 57 -14.97 -7.77 -19.46
N GLN A 58 -14.86 -6.64 -18.75
CA GLN A 58 -13.65 -5.85 -18.63
C GLN A 58 -13.21 -5.84 -17.16
N PRO A 59 -12.38 -6.79 -16.72
CA PRO A 59 -11.94 -6.84 -15.33
C PRO A 59 -11.05 -5.63 -15.01
N ILE A 60 -11.21 -5.08 -13.80
CA ILE A 60 -10.55 -3.84 -13.36
C ILE A 60 -9.43 -4.07 -12.36
N ARG A 61 -9.25 -5.31 -11.89
CA ARG A 61 -8.19 -5.69 -10.96
C ARG A 61 -7.10 -6.47 -11.68
N SER A 62 -5.85 -6.22 -11.29
CA SER A 62 -4.69 -6.95 -11.75
C SER A 62 -4.39 -8.15 -10.84
N PRO A 63 -4.62 -9.39 -11.28
CA PRO A 63 -4.24 -10.59 -10.53
C PRO A 63 -2.72 -10.65 -10.32
N SER A 64 -1.91 -10.17 -11.26
CA SER A 64 -0.44 -10.22 -11.15
C SER A 64 0.07 -9.61 -9.85
N VAL A 65 -0.45 -8.44 -9.45
CA VAL A 65 -0.01 -7.79 -8.21
C VAL A 65 -0.52 -8.53 -6.97
N ILE A 66 -1.74 -9.08 -7.03
CA ILE A 66 -2.31 -9.91 -5.96
C ILE A 66 -1.45 -11.16 -5.76
N TYR A 67 -1.05 -11.84 -6.84
CA TYR A 67 -0.22 -13.02 -6.76
C TYR A 67 1.19 -12.72 -6.24
N LEU A 68 1.78 -11.59 -6.64
CA LEU A 68 3.08 -11.14 -6.14
C LEU A 68 3.06 -10.82 -4.63
N THR A 69 1.91 -10.43 -4.07
CA THR A 69 1.81 -9.96 -2.69
C THR A 69 1.15 -10.98 -1.75
N THR A 70 -0.07 -11.41 -2.04
CA THR A 70 -0.81 -12.40 -1.24
C THR A 70 -0.76 -13.82 -1.82
N GLY A 71 -0.55 -13.98 -3.13
CA GLY A 71 -0.40 -15.30 -3.74
C GLY A 71 0.83 -16.05 -3.26
N VAL A 72 2.00 -15.39 -3.22
CA VAL A 72 3.26 -15.98 -2.71
C VAL A 72 3.11 -16.56 -1.30
N PRO A 73 2.64 -15.83 -0.26
CA PRO A 73 2.52 -16.40 1.08
C PRO A 73 1.50 -17.54 1.16
N ILE A 74 0.40 -17.47 0.40
CA ILE A 74 -0.61 -18.55 0.37
C ILE A 74 -0.07 -19.79 -0.36
N TRP A 75 0.70 -19.60 -1.43
CA TRP A 75 1.35 -20.69 -2.16
C TRP A 75 2.41 -21.40 -1.30
N LEU A 76 3.21 -20.63 -0.54
CA LEU A 76 4.15 -21.18 0.43
C LEU A 76 3.45 -21.98 1.53
N LEU A 77 2.33 -21.45 2.06
CA LEU A 77 1.51 -22.16 3.03
C LEU A 77 0.95 -23.47 2.45
N SER A 78 0.36 -23.44 1.25
CA SER A 78 -0.15 -24.62 0.54
C SER A 78 0.93 -25.67 0.37
N SER A 79 2.11 -25.25 -0.10
CA SER A 79 3.25 -26.15 -0.34
C SER A 79 3.74 -26.81 0.96
N ALA A 80 3.83 -26.04 2.05
CA ALA A 80 4.21 -26.56 3.36
C ALA A 80 3.16 -27.53 3.92
N LEU A 81 1.87 -27.22 3.82
CA LEU A 81 0.79 -28.09 4.29
C LEU A 81 0.74 -29.39 3.49
N ARG A 82 0.86 -29.34 2.16
CA ARG A 82 0.88 -30.54 1.29
C ARG A 82 2.07 -31.44 1.61
N LEU A 83 3.24 -30.85 1.90
CA LEU A 83 4.43 -31.60 2.31
C LEU A 83 4.24 -32.29 3.66
N LEU A 84 3.67 -31.60 4.65
CA LEU A 84 3.44 -32.14 5.99
C LEU A 84 2.34 -33.22 6.01
N ALA A 85 1.23 -32.98 5.32
CA ALA A 85 0.10 -33.91 5.24
C ALA A 85 0.36 -35.09 4.29
N ARG A 86 1.37 -34.98 3.40
CA ARG A 86 1.67 -35.94 2.31
C ARG A 86 0.46 -36.21 1.40
N THR A 87 -0.42 -35.23 1.24
CA THR A 87 -1.61 -35.31 0.39
C THR A 87 -1.82 -34.00 -0.36
N PRO A 88 -2.26 -34.05 -1.63
CA PRO A 88 -2.54 -32.84 -2.40
C PRO A 88 -3.77 -32.06 -1.89
N ASP A 89 -4.74 -32.76 -1.31
CA ASP A 89 -6.07 -32.25 -0.96
C ASP A 89 -6.21 -31.71 0.47
N VAL A 90 -5.11 -31.27 1.08
CA VAL A 90 -5.11 -30.73 2.45
C VAL A 90 -5.85 -29.41 2.55
N LEU A 91 -6.78 -29.32 3.51
CA LEU A 91 -7.48 -28.08 3.81
C LEU A 91 -6.65 -27.23 4.79
N PRO A 92 -6.48 -25.93 4.51
CA PRO A 92 -5.73 -25.05 5.40
C PRO A 92 -6.59 -24.67 6.62
N PRO A 93 -6.02 -24.62 7.84
CA PRO A 93 -6.70 -24.03 8.99
C PRO A 93 -7.05 -22.54 8.72
N PRO A 94 -8.26 -22.05 9.05
CA PRO A 94 -8.66 -20.66 8.85
C PRO A 94 -7.71 -19.64 9.48
N TYR A 95 -7.18 -19.99 10.66
CA TYR A 95 -6.20 -19.18 11.37
C TYR A 95 -4.93 -18.95 10.54
N LEU A 96 -4.41 -19.97 9.84
CA LEU A 96 -3.22 -19.83 9.01
C LEU A 96 -3.50 -19.03 7.73
N LEU A 97 -4.68 -19.16 7.15
CA LEU A 97 -5.12 -18.33 6.02
C LEU A 97 -5.14 -16.84 6.37
N LEU A 98 -5.45 -16.49 7.62
CA LEU A 98 -5.40 -15.12 8.10
C LEU A 98 -3.98 -14.65 8.46
N VAL A 99 -3.25 -15.46 9.23
CA VAL A 99 -1.99 -15.05 9.88
C VAL A 99 -0.81 -15.06 8.90
N VAL A 100 -0.72 -16.02 7.98
CA VAL A 100 0.44 -16.13 7.09
C VAL A 100 0.55 -14.93 6.14
N PRO A 101 -0.51 -14.51 5.42
CA PRO A 101 -0.43 -13.30 4.59
C PRO A 101 -0.15 -12.04 5.41
N ARG A 102 -0.76 -11.91 6.59
CA ARG A 102 -0.51 -10.77 7.51
C ARG A 102 0.94 -10.74 8.00
N LEU A 103 1.55 -11.89 8.25
CA LEU A 103 2.96 -11.98 8.62
C LEU A 103 3.87 -11.52 7.47
N PHE A 104 3.56 -11.90 6.23
CA PHE A 104 4.31 -11.46 5.06
C PHE A 104 4.25 -9.94 4.88
N PHE A 105 3.05 -9.34 5.04
CA PHE A 105 2.88 -7.89 5.03
C PHE A 105 3.60 -7.20 6.21
N CYS A 106 3.56 -7.80 7.40
CA CYS A 106 4.33 -7.32 8.55
C CYS A 106 5.84 -7.34 8.28
N LEU A 107 6.38 -8.39 7.67
CA LEU A 107 7.79 -8.46 7.28
C LEU A 107 8.12 -7.40 6.21
N ALA A 108 7.26 -7.24 5.21
CA ALA A 108 7.38 -6.19 4.21
C ALA A 108 7.33 -4.78 4.81
N SER A 109 6.57 -4.57 5.89
CA SER A 109 6.49 -3.27 6.58
C SER A 109 7.84 -2.79 7.13
N PHE A 110 8.77 -3.70 7.46
CA PHE A 110 10.12 -3.33 7.90
C PHE A 110 10.98 -2.73 6.79
N VAL A 111 10.61 -2.94 5.52
CA VAL A 111 11.22 -2.21 4.39
C VAL A 111 10.92 -0.72 4.52
N CYS A 112 9.74 -0.33 5.01
CA CYS A 112 9.40 1.06 5.27
C CYS A 112 10.19 1.63 6.48
N ASP A 113 10.45 0.84 7.53
CA ASP A 113 11.38 1.24 8.60
C ASP A 113 12.79 1.51 8.03
N TYR A 114 13.27 0.61 7.17
CA TYR A 114 14.55 0.75 6.51
C TYR A 114 14.61 2.01 5.61
N THR A 115 13.58 2.25 4.80
CA THR A 115 13.52 3.44 3.93
C THR A 115 13.52 4.72 4.75
N ILE A 116 12.78 4.79 5.85
CA ILE A 116 12.79 5.93 6.79
C ILE A 116 14.18 6.16 7.35
N HIS A 117 14.88 5.12 7.80
CA HIS A 117 16.23 5.26 8.30
C HIS A 117 17.18 5.82 7.22
N ARG A 118 17.14 5.26 6.01
CA ARG A 118 18.00 5.65 4.88
C ARG A 118 17.70 7.06 4.37
N LEU A 119 16.43 7.41 4.22
CA LEU A 119 15.99 8.76 3.85
C LEU A 119 16.36 9.78 4.93
N SER A 120 16.23 9.43 6.21
CA SER A 120 16.68 10.31 7.29
C SER A 120 18.19 10.57 7.26
N VAL A 121 19.00 9.59 6.85
CA VAL A 121 20.44 9.78 6.57
C VAL A 121 20.68 10.61 5.31
N ALA A 122 19.82 10.49 4.29
CA ALA A 122 19.88 11.32 3.09
C ALA A 122 19.60 12.80 3.40
N LEU A 123 18.63 13.06 4.28
CA LEU A 123 18.25 14.38 4.79
C LEU A 123 19.25 14.98 5.81
N GLY A 124 20.35 14.28 6.13
CA GLY A 124 21.34 14.78 7.10
C GLY A 124 20.83 14.82 8.55
N LYS A 125 19.75 14.09 8.89
CA LYS A 125 19.21 14.07 10.25
C LYS A 125 20.21 13.46 11.24
N ARG A 126 20.33 14.08 12.42
CA ARG A 126 21.19 13.58 13.51
C ARG A 126 20.71 12.19 13.95
N LYS A 127 21.62 11.38 14.52
CA LYS A 127 21.31 10.02 14.99
C LYS A 127 20.05 9.93 15.88
N LYS A 128 19.91 10.85 16.84
CA LYS A 128 18.72 10.91 17.72
C LYS A 128 17.42 11.16 16.94
N ASP A 129 17.45 12.04 15.94
CA ASP A 129 16.29 12.39 15.12
C ASP A 129 15.88 11.23 14.20
N ARG A 130 16.86 10.44 13.71
CA ARG A 130 16.61 9.19 12.97
C ARG A 130 15.86 8.17 13.81
N HIS A 131 16.32 7.95 15.05
CA HIS A 131 15.66 7.02 15.98
C HIS A 131 14.26 7.51 16.37
N LEU A 132 14.04 8.82 16.45
CA LEU A 132 12.71 9.36 16.67
C LEU A 132 11.77 9.13 15.47
N CYS A 133 12.24 9.32 14.22
CA CYS A 133 11.46 8.98 13.03
C CYS A 133 11.05 7.50 13.06
N LEU A 134 12.00 6.62 13.36
CA LEU A 134 11.73 5.19 13.52
C LEU A 134 10.74 4.92 14.65
N SER A 135 10.85 5.57 15.80
CA SER A 135 9.89 5.35 16.91
C SER A 135 8.48 5.86 16.59
N LEU A 136 8.37 6.98 15.86
CA LEU A 136 7.11 7.52 15.37
C LEU A 136 6.45 6.58 14.36
N PHE A 137 7.24 5.94 13.48
CA PHE A 137 6.74 5.00 12.49
C PHE A 137 6.50 3.58 13.03
N ALA A 138 7.50 3.00 13.69
CA ALA A 138 7.67 1.57 13.89
C ALA A 138 6.61 0.90 14.73
N SER A 139 5.85 1.62 15.55
CA SER A 139 4.57 1.11 16.12
C SER A 139 3.75 2.16 16.83
N SER A 140 4.28 3.37 17.09
CA SER A 140 3.41 4.40 17.65
C SER A 140 2.41 4.95 16.64
N SER A 141 2.44 4.49 15.38
CA SER A 141 1.35 4.67 14.43
C SER A 141 0.48 3.42 14.33
N TYR A 142 -0.83 3.54 14.62
CA TYR A 142 -1.75 2.43 14.39
C TYR A 142 -1.84 2.07 12.91
N VAL A 143 -1.59 3.02 12.00
CA VAL A 143 -1.52 2.77 10.57
C VAL A 143 -0.43 1.74 10.23
N ALA A 144 0.74 1.84 10.87
CA ALA A 144 1.81 0.87 10.65
C ALA A 144 1.56 -0.49 11.33
N VAL A 145 0.88 -0.52 12.49
CA VAL A 145 0.59 -1.77 13.22
C VAL A 145 -0.60 -2.53 12.65
N VAL A 146 -1.58 -1.80 12.13
CA VAL A 146 -2.86 -2.34 11.67
C VAL A 146 -2.91 -2.38 10.15
N TYR A 147 -2.79 -1.26 9.45
CA TYR A 147 -2.94 -1.27 7.98
C TYR A 147 -1.76 -1.97 7.31
N TYR A 148 -0.50 -1.62 7.65
CA TYR A 148 0.68 -2.17 6.96
C TYR A 148 0.91 -3.67 7.22
N THR A 149 0.33 -4.23 8.29
CA THR A 149 0.40 -5.67 8.58
C THR A 149 -0.76 -6.45 7.96
N ARG A 150 -1.72 -5.77 7.34
CA ARG A 150 -2.89 -6.35 6.67
C ARG A 150 -2.78 -6.26 5.17
N THR A 151 -3.51 -7.13 4.50
CA THR A 151 -3.45 -7.39 3.05
C THR A 151 -4.22 -6.37 2.22
N PHE A 152 -4.06 -5.09 2.53
CA PHE A 152 -4.62 -4.00 1.75
C PHE A 152 -3.74 -3.63 0.56
N ASN A 153 -4.37 -3.36 -0.58
CA ASN A 153 -3.70 -2.77 -1.73
C ASN A 153 -3.05 -1.40 -1.39
N ASN A 154 -3.61 -0.66 -0.42
CA ASN A 154 -3.01 0.58 0.08
C ASN A 154 -1.69 0.36 0.86
N SER A 155 -1.52 -0.80 1.49
CA SER A 155 -0.26 -1.19 2.13
C SER A 155 0.80 -1.51 1.09
N VAL A 156 0.41 -2.08 -0.04
CA VAL A 156 1.29 -2.26 -1.22
C VAL A 156 1.69 -0.90 -1.80
N GLU A 157 0.75 0.03 -2.03
CA GLU A 157 1.05 1.40 -2.46
C GLU A 157 2.04 2.09 -1.50
N SER A 158 1.89 1.87 -0.20
CA SER A 158 2.77 2.41 0.84
C SER A 158 4.21 1.92 0.69
N LEU A 159 4.39 0.61 0.50
CA LEU A 159 5.70 -0.01 0.28
C LEU A 159 6.34 0.52 -1.01
N LEU A 160 5.58 0.56 -2.10
CA LEU A 160 6.04 1.04 -3.40
C LEU A 160 6.45 2.51 -3.34
N LEU A 161 5.67 3.37 -2.68
CA LEU A 161 5.99 4.78 -2.51
C LEU A 161 7.25 4.96 -1.65
N ALA A 162 7.39 4.20 -0.56
CA ALA A 162 8.55 4.27 0.32
C ALA A 162 9.85 3.89 -0.43
N LEU A 163 9.79 2.83 -1.26
CA LEU A 163 10.90 2.42 -2.11
C LEU A 163 11.19 3.42 -3.22
N LEU A 164 10.16 3.98 -3.87
CA LEU A 164 10.31 5.02 -4.90
C LEU A 164 11.01 6.26 -4.34
N LEU A 165 10.55 6.76 -3.19
CA LEU A 165 11.16 7.90 -2.50
C LEU A 165 12.63 7.59 -2.11
N LEU A 166 12.93 6.37 -1.69
CA LEU A 166 14.30 5.94 -1.39
C LEU A 166 15.17 5.94 -2.65
N SER A 167 14.72 5.34 -3.75
CA SER A 167 15.45 5.28 -5.02
C SER A 167 15.76 6.68 -5.55
N VAL A 168 14.77 7.57 -5.54
CA VAL A 168 14.93 8.98 -5.93
C VAL A 168 15.86 9.70 -4.95
N GLY A 169 15.65 9.58 -3.65
CA GLY A 169 16.46 10.25 -2.63
C GLY A 169 17.94 9.86 -2.66
N LEU A 170 18.26 8.61 -2.98
CA LEU A 170 19.64 8.16 -3.17
C LEU A 170 20.27 8.74 -4.45
N ASP A 171 19.53 8.78 -5.56
CA ASP A 171 20.00 9.38 -6.81
C ASP A 171 20.25 10.88 -6.65
N LEU A 172 19.36 11.60 -5.97
CA LEU A 172 19.54 13.02 -5.64
C LEU A 172 20.79 13.27 -4.81
N LYS A 173 21.00 12.47 -3.76
CA LYS A 173 22.19 12.59 -2.91
C LYS A 173 23.49 12.28 -3.68
N ALA A 174 23.45 11.33 -4.60
CA ALA A 174 24.57 11.01 -5.47
C ALA A 174 24.85 12.12 -6.48
N SER A 175 23.82 12.76 -7.04
CA SER A 175 23.97 13.95 -7.90
C SER A 175 24.63 15.11 -7.14
N VAL A 176 24.15 15.44 -5.94
CA VAL A 176 24.74 16.52 -5.11
C VAL A 176 26.22 16.28 -4.81
N ARG A 177 26.64 15.03 -4.60
CA ARG A 177 28.05 14.68 -4.34
C ARG A 177 28.96 14.76 -5.56
N ARG A 178 28.43 14.51 -6.76
CA ARG A 178 29.22 14.46 -8.00
C ARG A 178 29.64 15.84 -8.51
N GLY A 179 28.90 16.88 -8.15
CA GLY A 179 29.17 18.22 -8.70
C GLY A 179 28.93 18.27 -10.23
N LYS A 180 29.47 19.30 -10.89
CA LYS A 180 29.16 19.63 -12.30
C LYS A 180 29.95 18.84 -13.36
N GLN A 181 30.93 18.02 -12.97
CA GLN A 181 31.96 17.52 -13.90
C GLN A 181 31.73 16.08 -14.41
N GLU A 182 30.84 15.29 -13.79
CA GLU A 182 30.58 13.90 -14.19
C GLU A 182 29.21 13.72 -14.87
N PRO A 183 29.08 12.78 -15.82
CA PRO A 183 27.80 12.52 -16.48
C PRO A 183 26.73 11.97 -15.51
N PRO A 184 25.44 12.28 -15.75
CA PRO A 184 24.35 11.81 -14.90
C PRO A 184 24.17 10.30 -15.03
N VAL A 185 24.58 9.56 -13.99
CA VAL A 185 24.31 8.11 -13.88
C VAL A 185 22.90 7.86 -13.32
N LEU A 186 22.08 7.16 -14.09
CA LEU A 186 20.70 6.76 -13.78
C LEU A 186 20.64 5.39 -13.08
N ARG A 187 21.35 5.26 -11.94
CA ARG A 187 21.57 3.98 -11.26
C ARG A 187 20.28 3.25 -10.91
N ASN A 188 19.26 3.97 -10.44
CA ASN A 188 18.01 3.38 -9.97
C ASN A 188 16.88 3.43 -11.01
N SER A 189 17.14 3.81 -12.28
CA SER A 189 16.11 4.00 -13.31
C SER A 189 15.22 2.77 -13.52
N THR A 190 15.82 1.58 -13.63
CA THR A 190 15.07 0.33 -13.83
C THR A 190 14.17 0.02 -12.65
N SER A 191 14.66 0.17 -11.42
CA SER A 191 13.87 -0.02 -10.20
C SER A 191 12.71 0.98 -10.11
N ILE A 192 12.94 2.25 -10.46
CA ILE A 192 11.89 3.27 -10.52
C ILE A 192 10.81 2.83 -11.53
N CYS A 193 11.19 2.42 -12.75
CA CYS A 193 10.24 2.01 -13.77
C CYS A 193 9.41 0.79 -13.35
N LEU A 194 10.04 -0.20 -12.71
CA LEU A 194 9.37 -1.39 -12.17
C LEU A 194 8.35 -1.03 -11.08
N LEU A 195 8.76 -0.19 -10.11
CA LEU A 195 7.88 0.25 -9.01
C LEU A 195 6.65 1.01 -9.53
N LEU A 196 6.82 1.82 -10.58
CA LEU A 196 5.72 2.54 -11.22
C LEU A 196 4.76 1.60 -11.94
N ALA A 197 5.28 0.62 -12.69
CA ALA A 197 4.45 -0.36 -13.37
C ALA A 197 3.63 -1.18 -12.36
N ILE A 198 4.28 -1.74 -11.33
CA ILE A 198 3.58 -2.48 -10.27
C ILE A 198 2.55 -1.59 -9.56
N GLY A 199 2.91 -0.34 -9.27
CA GLY A 199 2.00 0.60 -8.60
C GLY A 199 0.78 0.94 -9.44
N PHE A 200 0.95 1.18 -10.75
CA PHE A 200 -0.14 1.45 -11.68
C PHE A 200 -1.09 0.25 -11.82
N PHE A 201 -0.55 -0.97 -11.86
CA PHE A 201 -1.32 -2.22 -11.89
C PHE A 201 -2.00 -2.55 -10.57
N ASN A 202 -1.40 -2.19 -9.43
CA ASN A 202 -2.02 -2.32 -8.13
C ASN A 202 -3.26 -1.41 -8.04
N ARG A 203 -3.06 -0.10 -8.26
CA ARG A 203 -4.11 0.92 -8.34
C ARG A 203 -3.62 2.11 -9.18
N PRO A 204 -4.36 2.55 -10.22
CA PRO A 204 -3.97 3.70 -11.04
C PRO A 204 -3.76 5.01 -10.27
N THR A 205 -4.43 5.16 -9.12
CA THR A 205 -4.24 6.29 -8.18
C THR A 205 -2.80 6.42 -7.66
N PHE A 206 -2.00 5.34 -7.71
CA PHE A 206 -0.59 5.38 -7.30
C PHE A 206 0.23 6.42 -8.07
N VAL A 207 -0.15 6.72 -9.31
CA VAL A 207 0.52 7.74 -10.14
C VAL A 207 0.52 9.10 -9.44
N VAL A 208 -0.54 9.45 -8.70
CA VAL A 208 -0.64 10.72 -7.96
C VAL A 208 0.38 10.77 -6.80
N PHE A 209 0.69 9.63 -6.16
CA PHE A 209 1.76 9.53 -5.16
C PHE A 209 3.15 9.63 -5.78
N ALA A 210 3.33 8.99 -6.93
CA ALA A 210 4.61 8.88 -7.59
C ALA A 210 5.03 10.18 -8.30
N LEU A 211 4.06 10.95 -8.80
CA LEU A 211 4.29 12.11 -9.66
C LEU A 211 5.35 13.08 -9.09
N PRO A 212 5.29 13.55 -7.82
CA PRO A 212 6.29 14.49 -7.32
C PRO A 212 7.71 13.92 -7.26
N ALA A 213 7.86 12.64 -6.95
CA ALA A 213 9.15 11.95 -6.91
C ALA A 213 9.73 11.76 -8.32
N ILE A 214 8.90 11.37 -9.29
CA ILE A 214 9.32 11.21 -10.70
C ILE A 214 9.69 12.57 -11.29
N SER A 215 8.85 13.61 -11.09
CA SER A 215 9.11 14.95 -11.62
C SER A 215 10.43 15.51 -11.07
N THR A 216 10.66 15.32 -9.76
CA THR A 216 11.92 15.67 -9.10
C THR A 216 13.10 14.93 -9.74
N TRP A 217 12.97 13.62 -9.97
CA TRP A 217 14.02 12.80 -10.54
C TRP A 217 14.32 13.15 -12.00
N LEU A 218 13.30 13.38 -12.83
CA LEU A 218 13.46 13.79 -14.22
C LEU A 218 14.12 15.15 -14.33
N LEU A 219 13.65 16.14 -13.55
CA LEU A 219 14.14 17.52 -13.57
C LEU A 219 15.43 17.73 -12.76
N ASN A 220 15.95 16.69 -12.11
CA ASN A 220 17.22 16.79 -11.41
C ASN A 220 18.33 17.18 -12.39
N ASP A 221 19.31 17.97 -11.94
CA ASP A 221 20.46 18.40 -12.76
C ASP A 221 20.14 19.34 -13.95
N ILE A 222 18.88 19.73 -14.19
CA ILE A 222 18.52 20.63 -15.30
C ILE A 222 19.27 21.97 -15.23
N HIS A 223 19.50 22.45 -14.01
CA HIS A 223 20.19 23.72 -13.75
C HIS A 223 21.72 23.61 -13.78
N LEU A 224 22.26 22.40 -13.87
CA LEU A 224 23.71 22.18 -13.86
C LEU A 224 24.34 22.25 -15.26
N SER A 225 23.53 22.16 -16.32
CA SER A 225 23.99 22.21 -17.72
C SER A 225 23.19 23.23 -18.53
N LYS A 226 23.83 23.87 -19.52
CA LYS A 226 23.14 24.69 -20.54
C LYS A 226 22.22 23.83 -21.43
N GLU A 227 22.44 22.51 -21.46
CA GLU A 227 21.67 21.52 -22.23
C GLU A 227 20.66 20.76 -21.36
N GLY A 228 20.07 21.40 -20.36
CA GLY A 228 19.15 20.74 -19.42
C GLY A 228 17.99 19.99 -20.10
N ALA A 229 17.47 20.50 -21.22
CA ALA A 229 16.43 19.83 -22.00
C ALA A 229 16.89 18.48 -22.60
N SER A 230 18.15 18.40 -23.08
CA SER A 230 18.74 17.17 -23.62
C SER A 230 18.86 16.08 -22.54
N ILE A 231 19.22 16.47 -21.31
CA ILE A 231 19.27 15.56 -20.15
C ILE A 231 17.89 14.96 -19.86
N VAL A 232 16.84 15.80 -19.85
CA VAL A 232 15.46 15.32 -19.62
C VAL A 232 15.00 14.40 -20.76
N LEU A 233 15.26 14.77 -22.01
CA LEU A 233 14.92 13.93 -23.17
C LEU A 233 15.63 12.58 -23.11
N GLY A 234 16.92 12.55 -22.77
CA GLY A 234 17.66 11.29 -22.58
C GLY A 234 17.10 10.42 -21.46
N ARG A 235 16.66 11.04 -20.35
CA ARG A 235 15.97 10.32 -19.26
C ARG A 235 14.64 9.75 -19.70
N LEU A 236 13.83 10.53 -20.42
CA LEU A 236 12.55 10.08 -20.96
C LEU A 236 12.73 8.94 -21.97
N ALA A 237 13.72 9.05 -22.87
CA ALA A 237 14.04 8.01 -23.84
C ALA A 237 14.48 6.70 -23.17
N ASN A 238 15.09 6.75 -21.98
CA ASN A 238 15.40 5.56 -21.18
C ASN A 238 14.19 5.05 -20.37
N PHE A 239 13.39 5.97 -19.86
CA PHE A 239 12.28 5.71 -18.94
C PHE A 239 11.07 5.09 -19.64
N ILE A 240 10.62 5.67 -20.76
CA ILE A 240 9.39 5.24 -21.46
C ILE A 240 9.47 3.77 -21.88
N PRO A 241 10.52 3.29 -22.58
CA PRO A 241 10.58 1.90 -22.99
C PRO A 241 10.59 0.92 -21.82
N LYS A 242 11.25 1.26 -20.70
CA LYS A 242 11.32 0.41 -19.52
C LYS A 242 9.99 0.29 -18.80
N VAL A 243 9.28 1.41 -18.60
CA VAL A 243 7.94 1.37 -17.98
C VAL A 243 6.98 0.61 -18.88
N SER A 244 7.00 0.86 -20.19
CA SER A 244 6.17 0.13 -21.16
C SER A 244 6.46 -1.37 -21.16
N PHE A 245 7.73 -1.77 -21.07
CA PHE A 245 8.11 -3.18 -20.97
C PHE A 245 7.52 -3.85 -19.73
N PHE A 246 7.68 -3.26 -18.54
CA PHE A 246 7.12 -3.83 -17.31
C PHE A 246 5.58 -3.79 -17.30
N ALA A 247 4.96 -2.74 -17.83
CA ALA A 247 3.51 -2.65 -17.96
C ALA A 247 2.97 -3.74 -18.90
N MET A 248 3.64 -3.99 -20.02
CA MET A 248 3.28 -5.06 -20.95
C MET A 248 3.42 -6.43 -20.28
N LEU A 249 4.51 -6.68 -19.55
CA LEU A 249 4.72 -7.93 -18.82
C LEU A 249 3.56 -8.22 -17.84
N LEU A 250 3.12 -7.22 -17.08
CA LEU A 250 1.99 -7.35 -16.17
C LEU A 250 0.66 -7.52 -16.91
N ALA A 251 0.43 -6.79 -18.00
CA ALA A 251 -0.76 -6.96 -18.83
C ALA A 251 -0.86 -8.36 -19.44
N THR A 252 0.28 -8.91 -19.91
CA THR A 252 0.32 -10.27 -20.46
C THR A 252 0.02 -11.30 -19.38
N ALA A 253 0.61 -11.15 -18.18
CA ALA A 253 0.34 -12.04 -17.06
C ALA A 253 -1.14 -11.98 -16.61
N ASP A 254 -1.73 -10.78 -16.56
CA ASP A 254 -3.17 -10.62 -16.26
C ASP A 254 -4.03 -11.26 -17.36
N THR A 255 -3.67 -11.12 -18.63
CA THR A 255 -4.39 -11.72 -19.76
C THR A 255 -4.37 -13.24 -19.69
N VAL A 256 -3.22 -13.84 -19.34
CA VAL A 256 -3.11 -15.30 -19.14
C VAL A 256 -3.97 -15.76 -17.96
N TYR A 257 -4.09 -14.98 -16.90
CA TYR A 257 -4.95 -15.32 -15.77
C TYR A 257 -6.44 -15.33 -16.15
N TYR A 258 -6.93 -14.30 -16.86
CA TYR A 258 -8.34 -14.21 -17.25
C TYR A 258 -8.70 -15.09 -18.45
N HIS A 259 -7.73 -15.38 -19.33
CA HIS A 259 -7.89 -16.22 -20.50
C HIS A 259 -6.83 -17.32 -20.52
N PRO A 260 -6.93 -18.34 -19.63
CA PRO A 260 -5.95 -19.43 -19.58
C PRO A 260 -5.88 -20.25 -20.87
N GLU A 261 -6.97 -20.23 -21.66
CA GLU A 261 -7.06 -20.79 -23.02
C GLU A 261 -5.90 -20.34 -23.91
N VAL A 262 -5.39 -19.12 -23.71
CA VAL A 262 -4.26 -18.53 -24.45
C VAL A 262 -3.03 -19.44 -24.42
N LEU A 263 -2.79 -20.16 -23.32
CA LEU A 263 -1.64 -21.07 -23.18
C LEU A 263 -1.78 -22.38 -23.97
N SER A 264 -2.99 -22.74 -24.40
CA SER A 264 -3.28 -24.00 -25.11
C SER A 264 -3.01 -23.94 -26.62
N PHE A 265 -2.80 -22.73 -27.18
CA PHE A 265 -2.65 -22.54 -28.62
C PHE A 265 -1.20 -22.69 -29.09
N ALA A 266 -1.02 -23.48 -30.15
CA ALA A 266 0.27 -23.79 -30.76
C ALA A 266 0.79 -22.71 -31.75
N THR A 267 -0.04 -21.73 -32.15
CA THR A 267 0.33 -20.71 -33.14
C THR A 267 0.03 -19.28 -32.69
N THR A 268 0.91 -18.34 -33.04
CA THR A 268 0.88 -16.92 -32.64
C THR A 268 -0.35 -16.16 -33.16
N ASP A 269 -0.94 -16.57 -34.28
CA ASP A 269 -2.11 -15.90 -34.89
C ASP A 269 -3.40 -16.10 -34.08
N GLN A 270 -3.47 -17.16 -33.27
CA GLN A 270 -4.61 -17.41 -32.39
C GLN A 270 -4.52 -16.59 -31.08
N TRP A 271 -3.31 -16.21 -30.67
CA TRP A 271 -3.09 -15.35 -29.50
C TRP A 271 -3.65 -13.94 -29.70
N LEU A 272 -3.56 -13.40 -30.91
CA LEU A 272 -4.06 -12.06 -31.26
C LEU A 272 -5.60 -11.94 -31.19
N ARG A 273 -6.32 -13.05 -31.04
CA ARG A 273 -7.79 -13.06 -30.93
C ARG A 273 -8.28 -12.74 -29.52
N PHE A 274 -7.42 -12.83 -28.51
CA PHE A 274 -7.78 -12.51 -27.13
C PHE A 274 -7.51 -11.02 -26.86
N PRO A 275 -8.50 -10.27 -26.37
CA PRO A 275 -8.28 -8.88 -26.01
C PRO A 275 -7.28 -8.80 -24.86
N LEU A 276 -6.26 -7.95 -25.01
CA LEU A 276 -5.28 -7.69 -23.96
C LEU A 276 -5.99 -7.08 -22.74
N VAL A 277 -5.84 -7.72 -21.58
CA VAL A 277 -6.44 -7.23 -20.34
C VAL A 277 -5.60 -6.09 -19.78
N LEU A 278 -6.07 -4.86 -19.98
CA LEU A 278 -5.48 -3.64 -19.43
C LEU A 278 -6.24 -3.20 -18.18
N ALA A 279 -6.14 -3.99 -17.11
CA ALA A 279 -6.87 -3.76 -15.86
C ALA A 279 -6.78 -2.31 -15.32
N PRO A 280 -5.63 -1.62 -15.35
CA PRO A 280 -5.54 -0.21 -14.95
C PRO A 280 -6.39 0.75 -15.80
N LEU A 281 -6.45 0.52 -17.11
CA LEU A 281 -7.25 1.36 -18.01
C LEU A 281 -8.74 1.06 -17.84
N ASN A 282 -9.10 -0.21 -17.66
CA ASN A 282 -10.47 -0.63 -17.32
C ASN A 282 -10.91 -0.03 -15.98
N PHE A 283 -10.02 0.04 -14.99
CA PHE A 283 -10.28 0.71 -13.73
C PHE A 283 -10.56 2.22 -13.93
N LEU A 284 -9.75 2.90 -14.74
CA LEU A 284 -9.96 4.32 -15.02
C LEU A 284 -11.26 4.55 -15.79
N SER A 285 -11.56 3.76 -16.81
CA SER A 285 -12.81 3.88 -17.57
C SER A 285 -14.04 3.62 -16.69
N TYR A 286 -13.96 2.63 -15.80
CA TYR A 286 -15.02 2.33 -14.84
C TYR A 286 -15.28 3.51 -13.88
N ASN A 287 -14.22 4.09 -13.30
CA ASN A 287 -14.33 5.14 -12.28
C ASN A 287 -14.56 6.54 -12.85
N LEU A 288 -14.32 6.77 -14.14
CA LEU A 288 -14.67 8.02 -14.82
C LEU A 288 -16.14 8.08 -15.24
N ASN A 289 -16.85 6.95 -15.19
CA ASN A 289 -18.27 6.90 -15.53
C ASN A 289 -19.13 7.35 -14.34
N ASN A 290 -19.81 8.50 -14.48
CA ASN A 290 -20.66 9.09 -13.45
C ASN A 290 -21.81 8.16 -12.99
N ALA A 291 -22.32 7.27 -13.85
CA ALA A 291 -23.36 6.32 -13.46
C ALA A 291 -22.86 5.29 -12.44
N ASN A 292 -21.60 4.89 -12.53
CA ASN A 292 -20.97 3.96 -11.57
C ASN A 292 -20.60 4.68 -10.27
N LEU A 293 -20.31 5.98 -10.30
CA LEU A 293 -19.95 6.76 -9.11
C LEU A 293 -21.13 7.00 -8.17
N GLN A 294 -22.35 7.10 -8.70
CA GLN A 294 -23.57 7.32 -7.91
C GLN A 294 -23.86 6.18 -6.92
N SER A 295 -23.41 4.95 -7.19
CA SER A 295 -23.58 3.82 -6.27
C SER A 295 -22.53 3.78 -5.16
N HIS A 296 -21.44 4.56 -5.26
CA HIS A 296 -20.32 4.54 -4.31
C HIS A 296 -20.34 5.67 -3.26
N GLY A 297 -21.31 6.57 -3.33
CA GLY A 297 -21.46 7.69 -2.40
C GLY A 297 -20.53 8.85 -2.72
N GLU A 298 -21.05 10.07 -2.61
CA GLU A 298 -20.27 11.30 -2.85
C GLU A 298 -19.75 11.87 -1.53
N HIS A 299 -18.46 12.21 -1.50
CA HIS A 299 -17.84 12.85 -0.34
C HIS A 299 -17.45 14.30 -0.64
N PRO A 300 -17.48 15.19 0.38
CA PRO A 300 -17.05 16.55 0.21
C PRO A 300 -15.53 16.62 -0.03
N ARG A 301 -15.08 17.49 -0.94
CA ARG A 301 -13.66 17.66 -1.32
C ARG A 301 -12.71 18.06 -0.18
N TRP A 302 -13.23 18.53 0.94
CA TRP A 302 -12.44 18.88 2.13
C TRP A 302 -12.20 17.68 3.08
N LEU A 303 -12.88 16.54 2.86
CA LEU A 303 -12.87 15.39 3.78
C LEU A 303 -11.46 14.87 4.04
N HIS A 304 -10.64 14.75 2.99
CA HIS A 304 -9.27 14.29 3.16
C HIS A 304 -8.42 15.19 4.08
N PHE A 305 -8.56 16.51 3.96
CA PHE A 305 -7.80 17.47 4.75
C PHE A 305 -8.27 17.56 6.20
N LEU A 306 -9.59 17.65 6.43
CA LEU A 306 -10.16 17.95 7.75
C LEU A 306 -10.48 16.71 8.59
N VAL A 307 -10.69 15.55 7.96
CA VAL A 307 -11.10 14.32 8.67
C VAL A 307 -10.07 13.22 8.47
N ASN A 308 -9.75 12.85 7.23
CA ASN A 308 -8.95 11.65 6.97
C ASN A 308 -7.49 11.81 7.43
N ILE A 309 -6.86 12.97 7.22
CA ILE A 309 -5.50 13.24 7.71
C ILE A 309 -5.44 13.25 9.25
N PRO A 310 -6.30 14.00 9.97
CA PRO A 310 -6.33 13.92 11.42
C PRO A 310 -6.65 12.53 11.97
N LEU A 311 -7.53 11.76 11.30
CA LEU A 311 -7.85 10.40 11.71
C LEU A 311 -6.64 9.47 11.62
N LEU A 312 -5.97 9.43 10.46
CA LEU A 312 -4.85 8.51 10.21
C LEU A 312 -3.55 8.93 10.89
N PHE A 313 -3.28 10.24 10.89
CA PHE A 313 -1.97 10.79 11.24
C PHE A 313 -2.02 11.78 12.40
N ASN A 314 -3.19 12.03 13.00
CA ASN A 314 -3.35 12.88 14.19
C ASN A 314 -2.57 14.21 14.03
N ALA A 315 -1.93 14.68 15.10
CA ALA A 315 -1.08 15.86 15.08
C ALA A 315 0.07 15.78 14.06
N ALA A 316 0.62 14.59 13.78
CA ALA A 316 1.71 14.46 12.81
C ALA A 316 1.27 14.81 11.38
N GLY A 317 0.03 14.46 11.01
CA GLY A 317 -0.54 14.80 9.70
C GLY A 317 -0.68 16.30 9.49
N ILE A 318 -1.26 16.98 10.48
CA ILE A 318 -1.43 18.45 10.47
C ILE A 318 -0.06 19.14 10.40
N LEU A 319 0.89 18.68 11.21
CA LEU A 319 2.25 19.22 11.24
C LEU A 319 3.02 18.92 9.95
N ALA A 320 2.75 17.79 9.28
CA ALA A 320 3.31 17.48 7.99
C ALA A 320 2.76 18.40 6.90
N LEU A 321 1.44 18.66 6.84
CA LEU A 321 0.86 19.64 5.93
C LEU A 321 1.47 21.04 6.13
N TRP A 322 1.59 21.46 7.38
CA TRP A 322 2.24 22.72 7.74
C TRP A 322 3.71 22.76 7.32
N ALA A 323 4.47 21.69 7.60
CA ALA A 323 5.86 21.56 7.15
C ALA A 323 5.99 21.61 5.63
N SER A 324 5.07 20.98 4.90
CA SER A 324 5.04 20.98 3.45
C SER A 324 4.80 22.37 2.89
N PHE A 325 3.82 23.10 3.44
CA PHE A 325 3.55 24.48 3.07
C PHE A 325 4.78 25.37 3.30
N GLN A 326 5.42 25.26 4.46
CA GLN A 326 6.64 26.02 4.78
C GLN A 326 7.80 25.71 3.82
N ALA A 327 8.02 24.42 3.52
CA ALA A 327 9.10 23.98 2.63
C ALA A 327 8.93 24.59 1.22
N ILE A 328 7.73 24.53 0.66
CA ILE A 328 7.42 25.10 -0.67
C ILE A 328 7.52 26.63 -0.65
N HIS A 329 6.88 27.28 0.32
CA HIS A 329 6.85 28.73 0.40
C HIS A 329 8.24 29.35 0.61
N SER A 330 9.12 28.70 1.36
CA SER A 330 10.52 29.16 1.55
C SER A 330 11.36 29.18 0.27
N LYS A 331 11.01 28.34 -0.72
CA LYS A 331 11.71 28.31 -2.02
C LYS A 331 11.19 29.37 -2.99
N LEU A 332 9.93 29.78 -2.84
CA LEU A 332 9.27 30.78 -3.69
C LEU A 332 9.62 32.22 -3.31
N ARG A 333 10.10 32.48 -2.08
CA ARG A 333 10.53 33.81 -1.67
C ARG A 333 11.91 34.16 -2.25
N PRO A 334 12.07 35.29 -2.96
CA PRO A 334 13.38 35.76 -3.39
C PRO A 334 14.25 36.06 -2.16
N THR A 335 15.40 35.41 -2.10
CA THR A 335 16.37 35.52 -0.99
C THR A 335 17.02 36.90 -0.96
N SER A 336 16.49 37.82 -0.17
CA SER A 336 17.10 39.16 0.04
C SER A 336 17.85 39.29 1.39
N THR A 337 17.61 38.41 2.36
CA THR A 337 18.23 38.52 3.69
C THR A 337 19.16 37.35 4.00
N LYS A 338 20.40 37.65 4.39
CA LYS A 338 21.33 36.67 4.99
C LYS A 338 20.60 35.93 6.13
N PRO A 339 20.55 34.58 6.12
CA PRO A 339 19.83 33.86 7.15
C PRO A 339 20.64 33.85 8.46
N ASN A 340 20.27 34.74 9.38
CA ASN A 340 20.54 34.54 10.79
C ASN A 340 19.46 33.61 11.34
N THR A 341 19.88 32.54 12.02
CA THR A 341 19.13 31.37 12.54
C THR A 341 19.19 30.12 11.65
N SER A 342 19.31 28.99 12.33
CA SER A 342 19.60 27.60 11.93
C SER A 342 18.69 26.94 10.87
N HIS A 343 17.97 27.71 10.07
CA HIS A 343 17.13 27.19 8.99
C HIS A 343 17.96 27.05 7.71
N ALA A 344 18.74 25.96 7.64
CA ALA A 344 19.27 25.50 6.38
C ALA A 344 18.12 25.39 5.36
N PHE A 345 18.31 25.95 4.15
CA PHE A 345 17.33 25.85 3.06
C PHE A 345 16.84 24.39 2.90
N PRO A 346 15.55 24.17 2.63
CA PRO A 346 15.03 22.80 2.48
C PRO A 346 15.80 22.11 1.35
N SER A 347 16.29 20.92 1.63
CA SER A 347 16.95 20.11 0.61
C SER A 347 15.96 19.80 -0.52
N PHE A 348 16.45 19.50 -1.72
CA PHE A 348 15.57 19.11 -2.83
C PHE A 348 14.69 17.91 -2.45
N LEU A 349 15.21 17.01 -1.61
CA LEU A 349 14.46 15.89 -1.03
C LEU A 349 13.35 16.34 -0.06
N ASP A 350 13.55 17.38 0.76
CA ASP A 350 12.48 17.94 1.61
C ASP A 350 11.33 18.47 0.76
N ILE A 351 11.64 19.12 -0.36
CA ILE A 351 10.64 19.62 -1.30
C ILE A 351 9.91 18.46 -1.98
N THR A 352 10.61 17.38 -2.35
CA THR A 352 9.97 16.17 -2.90
C THR A 352 8.99 15.57 -1.91
N LEU A 353 9.40 15.37 -0.65
CA LEU A 353 8.53 14.83 0.40
C LEU A 353 7.32 15.74 0.65
N ALA A 354 7.55 17.05 0.71
CA ALA A 354 6.49 18.05 0.90
C ALA A 354 5.46 18.02 -0.25
N SER A 355 5.95 18.00 -1.48
CA SER A 355 5.12 17.90 -2.68
C SER A 355 4.39 16.57 -2.77
N THR A 356 5.00 15.44 -2.37
CA THR A 356 4.31 14.15 -2.26
C THR A 356 3.11 14.24 -1.32
N VAL A 357 3.25 14.82 -0.12
CA VAL A 357 2.10 14.97 0.79
C VAL A 357 1.02 15.86 0.19
N LEU A 358 1.38 17.02 -0.37
CA LEU A 358 0.39 18.00 -0.84
C LEU A 358 -0.29 17.58 -2.14
N VAL A 359 0.47 17.21 -3.17
CA VAL A 359 -0.06 16.82 -4.49
C VAL A 359 -0.96 15.59 -4.35
N SER A 360 -0.57 14.61 -3.55
CA SER A 360 -1.40 13.41 -3.36
C SER A 360 -2.66 13.68 -2.57
N THR A 361 -2.58 14.50 -1.51
CA THR A 361 -3.80 14.88 -0.78
C THR A 361 -4.75 15.67 -1.67
N ILE A 362 -4.25 16.64 -2.44
CA ILE A 362 -5.06 17.44 -3.38
C ILE A 362 -5.66 16.54 -4.48
N GLY A 363 -4.83 15.72 -5.14
CA GLY A 363 -5.25 14.88 -6.26
C GLY A 363 -6.23 13.77 -5.87
N LEU A 364 -6.16 13.24 -4.65
CA LEU A 364 -7.17 12.30 -4.16
C LEU A 364 -8.44 13.00 -3.68
N SER A 365 -8.35 14.26 -3.24
CA SER A 365 -9.52 15.09 -2.88
C SER A 365 -10.37 15.51 -4.08
N THR A 366 -9.87 15.37 -5.30
CA THR A 366 -10.67 15.62 -6.51
C THR A 366 -11.55 14.43 -6.88
N LEU A 367 -11.26 13.23 -6.35
CA LEU A 367 -12.08 12.05 -6.59
C LEU A 367 -13.36 12.11 -5.74
N PRO A 368 -14.53 11.71 -6.29
CA PRO A 368 -15.79 11.71 -5.55
C PRO A 368 -15.77 10.80 -4.32
N HIS A 369 -15.14 9.63 -4.46
CA HIS A 369 -15.02 8.65 -3.39
C HIS A 369 -13.75 8.87 -2.56
N GLN A 370 -13.89 9.12 -1.26
CA GLN A 370 -12.80 9.56 -0.37
C GLN A 370 -12.77 8.79 0.95
N GLU A 371 -12.18 7.60 0.91
CA GLU A 371 -11.98 6.83 2.13
C GLU A 371 -10.65 7.19 2.82
N PRO A 372 -10.58 7.12 4.16
CA PRO A 372 -9.34 7.38 4.90
C PRO A 372 -8.17 6.55 4.38
N ARG A 373 -8.39 5.24 4.15
CA ARG A 373 -7.34 4.29 3.74
C ARG A 373 -6.57 4.70 2.48
N PHE A 374 -7.15 5.52 1.60
CA PHE A 374 -6.46 5.99 0.40
C PHE A 374 -5.25 6.86 0.74
N LEU A 375 -5.19 7.50 1.90
CA LEU A 375 -4.04 8.32 2.31
C LEU A 375 -2.95 7.54 3.06
N VAL A 376 -3.17 6.27 3.40
CA VAL A 376 -2.24 5.40 4.13
C VAL A 376 -0.80 5.39 3.55
N PRO A 377 -0.58 5.48 2.22
CA PRO A 377 0.77 5.62 1.64
C PRO A 377 1.58 6.82 2.14
N LEU A 378 0.93 7.88 2.62
CA LEU A 378 1.60 9.10 3.05
C LEU A 378 2.30 9.01 4.41
N LEU A 379 2.18 7.90 5.15
CA LEU A 379 2.76 7.79 6.49
C LEU A 379 4.27 8.04 6.51
N VAL A 380 5.03 7.48 5.56
CA VAL A 380 6.49 7.65 5.47
C VAL A 380 6.89 9.13 5.31
N PRO A 381 6.41 9.86 4.27
CA PRO A 381 6.74 11.28 4.15
C PRO A 381 6.19 12.13 5.31
N VAL A 382 5.01 11.81 5.86
CA VAL A 382 4.43 12.50 7.03
C VAL A 382 5.35 12.40 8.25
N VAL A 383 5.86 11.20 8.57
CA VAL A 383 6.78 10.99 9.70
C VAL A 383 8.09 11.76 9.48
N LEU A 384 8.64 11.71 8.26
CA LEU A 384 9.88 12.40 7.94
C LEU A 384 9.76 13.93 8.07
N LEU A 385 8.64 14.53 7.66
CA LEU A 385 8.41 15.98 7.73
C LEU A 385 8.04 16.48 9.12
N SER A 386 7.25 15.69 9.88
CA SER A 386 6.70 16.10 11.17
C SER A 386 7.64 15.86 12.36
N GLN A 387 8.64 14.97 12.24
CA GLN A 387 9.49 14.56 13.37
C GLN A 387 10.14 15.72 14.14
N ARG A 388 10.49 16.82 13.48
CA ARG A 388 11.15 17.98 14.12
C ARG A 388 10.29 18.63 15.23
N TYR A 389 8.97 18.59 15.11
CA TYR A 389 8.04 19.18 16.09
C TYR A 389 7.86 18.31 17.33
N PHE A 390 7.92 16.98 17.18
CA PHE A 390 7.88 16.03 18.28
C PHE A 390 9.14 16.06 19.16
N ARG A 391 10.24 16.62 18.65
CA ARG A 391 11.48 16.78 19.41
C ARG A 391 11.32 17.75 20.58
N THR A 392 10.48 18.78 20.42
CA THR A 392 10.40 19.91 21.34
C THR A 392 9.19 19.87 22.26
N SER A 393 8.12 19.16 21.88
CA SER A 393 6.87 19.13 22.66
C SER A 393 6.51 17.74 23.16
N ARG A 394 6.54 17.58 24.49
CA ARG A 394 6.07 16.37 25.17
C ARG A 394 4.56 16.17 24.99
N LEU A 395 3.79 17.26 24.96
CA LEU A 395 2.34 17.21 24.75
C LEU A 395 2.00 16.59 23.39
N LEU A 396 2.73 16.98 22.33
CA LEU A 396 2.55 16.38 21.00
C LEU A 396 2.85 14.88 21.03
N SER A 397 3.93 14.45 21.68
CA SER A 397 4.26 13.03 21.81
C SER A 397 3.15 12.25 22.54
N VAL A 398 2.61 12.79 23.64
CA VAL A 398 1.51 12.18 24.39
C VAL A 398 0.24 12.09 23.54
N ALA A 399 -0.16 13.18 22.88
CA ALA A 399 -1.33 13.22 22.02
C ALA A 399 -1.21 12.25 20.84
N TRP A 400 -0.03 12.16 20.22
CA TRP A 400 0.28 11.18 19.17
C TRP A 400 0.15 9.75 19.69
N THR A 401 0.76 9.42 20.83
CA THR A 401 0.66 8.06 21.38
C THR A 401 -0.77 7.70 21.78
N ALA A 402 -1.53 8.64 22.36
CA ALA A 402 -2.91 8.40 22.79
C ALA A 402 -3.84 8.16 21.60
N GLY A 403 -3.78 9.01 20.57
CA GLY A 403 -4.62 8.85 19.38
C GLY A 403 -4.29 7.58 18.60
N ASN A 404 -3.02 7.18 18.53
CA ASN A 404 -2.65 5.92 17.91
C ASN A 404 -3.01 4.70 18.75
N LEU A 405 -2.96 4.78 20.09
CA LEU A 405 -3.46 3.71 20.94
C LEU A 405 -4.98 3.54 20.75
N ALA A 406 -5.73 4.64 20.71
CA ALA A 406 -7.16 4.62 20.42
C ALA A 406 -7.46 4.02 19.03
N GLY A 407 -6.73 4.45 18.00
CA GLY A 407 -6.85 3.91 16.65
C GLY A 407 -6.51 2.42 16.58
N LEU A 408 -5.46 1.97 17.29
CA LEU A 408 -5.08 0.56 17.38
C LEU A 408 -6.17 -0.27 18.05
N VAL A 409 -6.73 0.18 19.18
CA VAL A 409 -7.81 -0.54 19.87
C VAL A 409 -9.05 -0.60 18.99
N PHE A 410 -9.45 0.54 18.41
CA PHE A 410 -10.66 0.61 17.59
C PHE A 410 -10.53 -0.21 16.29
N PHE A 411 -9.58 0.11 15.42
CA PHE A 411 -9.45 -0.56 14.12
C PHE A 411 -8.79 -1.94 14.21
N GLY A 412 -7.94 -2.16 15.22
CA GLY A 412 -7.29 -3.46 15.44
C GLY A 412 -8.24 -4.49 16.04
N PHE A 413 -9.17 -4.12 16.93
CA PHE A 413 -9.93 -5.09 17.71
C PHE A 413 -11.45 -4.88 17.72
N LEU A 414 -11.92 -3.63 17.81
CA LEU A 414 -13.34 -3.36 18.06
C LEU A 414 -14.19 -3.25 16.79
N HIS A 415 -13.72 -2.51 15.79
CA HIS A 415 -14.49 -2.21 14.59
C HIS A 415 -14.82 -3.49 13.83
N GLN A 416 -16.10 -3.88 13.81
CA GLN A 416 -16.57 -5.15 13.24
C GLN A 416 -15.78 -6.38 13.77
N GLY A 417 -15.30 -6.30 15.02
CA GLY A 417 -14.36 -7.26 15.62
C GLY A 417 -14.91 -8.67 15.86
N GLY A 418 -16.23 -8.85 15.80
CA GLY A 418 -16.88 -10.15 15.99
C GLY A 418 -16.87 -11.04 14.74
N LEU A 419 -16.65 -10.47 13.55
CA LEU A 419 -16.87 -11.18 12.29
C LEU A 419 -15.84 -12.29 12.04
N VAL A 420 -14.55 -12.00 12.19
CA VAL A 420 -13.48 -13.01 12.00
C VAL A 420 -13.57 -14.15 13.04
N PRO A 421 -13.73 -13.88 14.35
CA PRO A 421 -13.95 -14.95 15.33
C PRO A 421 -15.23 -15.77 15.08
N CYS A 422 -16.30 -15.13 14.59
CA CYS A 422 -17.52 -15.81 14.19
C CYS A 422 -17.25 -16.82 13.06
N LEU A 423 -16.51 -16.42 12.03
CA LEU A 423 -16.16 -17.30 10.90
C LEU A 423 -15.33 -18.50 11.33
N PHE A 424 -14.38 -18.33 12.27
CA PHE A 424 -13.60 -19.45 12.81
C PHE A 424 -14.50 -20.46 13.53
N ARG A 425 -15.37 -19.98 14.43
CA ARG A 425 -16.30 -20.88 15.13
C ARG A 425 -17.31 -21.55 14.19
N LEU A 426 -17.75 -20.82 13.16
CA LEU A 426 -18.65 -21.36 12.16
C LEU A 426 -17.96 -22.46 11.34
N GLN A 427 -16.69 -22.30 10.99
CA GLN A 427 -15.92 -23.33 10.30
C GLN A 427 -15.79 -24.59 11.15
N ASP A 428 -15.48 -24.48 12.44
CA ASP A 428 -15.45 -25.63 13.37
C ASP A 428 -16.82 -26.32 13.46
N HIS A 429 -17.90 -25.54 13.48
CA HIS A 429 -19.26 -26.06 13.54
C HIS A 429 -19.67 -26.80 12.26
N LEU A 430 -19.30 -26.27 11.09
CA LEU A 430 -19.56 -26.90 9.80
C LEU A 430 -18.72 -28.17 9.62
N ALA A 431 -17.46 -28.16 10.08
CA ALA A 431 -16.58 -29.33 10.01
C ALA A 431 -17.07 -30.49 10.90
N SER A 432 -17.66 -30.19 12.06
CA SER A 432 -18.12 -31.20 13.03
C SER A 432 -19.47 -31.85 12.69
N ARG A 433 -20.35 -31.17 11.93
CA ARG A 433 -21.72 -31.67 11.64
C ARG A 433 -21.82 -32.71 10.52
N GLY A 434 -20.76 -32.96 9.76
CA GLY A 434 -20.79 -33.88 8.61
C GLY A 434 -21.64 -33.31 7.47
N LEU A 435 -20.98 -32.80 6.42
CA LEU A 435 -21.52 -31.90 5.40
C LEU A 435 -22.49 -32.52 4.37
N HIS A 436 -23.47 -33.32 4.81
CA HIS A 436 -24.44 -33.99 3.92
C HIS A 436 -25.80 -33.26 3.80
N GLN A 437 -25.97 -32.10 4.44
CA GLN A 437 -27.22 -31.32 4.40
C GLN A 437 -26.97 -29.90 3.87
N HIS A 438 -27.82 -29.45 2.93
CA HIS A 438 -27.83 -28.08 2.41
C HIS A 438 -27.90 -27.09 3.58
N THR A 439 -26.83 -26.32 3.80
CA THR A 439 -26.72 -25.37 4.90
C THR A 439 -26.68 -23.95 4.37
N THR A 440 -27.61 -23.09 4.78
CA THR A 440 -27.59 -21.66 4.43
C THR A 440 -27.21 -20.82 5.64
N VAL A 441 -26.20 -19.97 5.48
CA VAL A 441 -25.73 -19.05 6.51
C VAL A 441 -26.06 -17.63 6.10
N PHE A 442 -26.79 -16.92 6.95
CA PHE A 442 -27.18 -15.53 6.74
C PHE A 442 -26.34 -14.60 7.60
N PHE A 443 -25.72 -13.59 6.97
CA PHE A 443 -25.06 -12.48 7.65
C PHE A 443 -25.89 -11.21 7.48
N ARG A 444 -26.04 -10.42 8.55
CA ARG A 444 -26.82 -9.18 8.56
C ARG A 444 -26.14 -8.14 9.46
N HIS A 445 -26.12 -6.88 9.04
CA HIS A 445 -25.50 -5.75 9.76
C HIS A 445 -24.01 -5.92 10.07
N THR A 446 -23.32 -6.72 9.27
CA THR A 446 -21.86 -6.84 9.27
C THR A 446 -21.32 -6.45 7.91
N TYR A 447 -20.02 -6.20 7.81
CA TYR A 447 -19.37 -6.26 6.50
C TYR A 447 -19.48 -7.65 5.90
N MET A 448 -19.28 -7.70 4.58
CA MET A 448 -19.34 -8.94 3.82
C MET A 448 -18.36 -9.97 4.38
N PRO A 449 -18.80 -11.20 4.72
CA PRO A 449 -17.94 -12.22 5.32
C PRO A 449 -16.99 -12.84 4.29
N PRO A 450 -15.65 -12.80 4.51
CA PRO A 450 -14.70 -13.47 3.62
C PRO A 450 -14.91 -14.98 3.66
N ARG A 451 -15.25 -15.57 2.51
CA ARG A 451 -15.66 -16.98 2.44
C ARG A 451 -14.48 -17.93 2.49
N HIS A 452 -13.30 -17.49 2.07
CA HIS A 452 -12.09 -18.32 2.11
C HIS A 452 -11.73 -18.75 3.55
N LEU A 453 -12.11 -17.98 4.57
CA LEU A 453 -11.91 -18.35 5.98
C LEU A 453 -12.84 -19.48 6.47
N LEU A 454 -13.88 -19.83 5.72
CA LEU A 454 -14.73 -20.99 6.01
C LEU A 454 -14.12 -22.30 5.47
N THR A 455 -13.10 -22.21 4.61
CA THR A 455 -12.35 -23.37 4.08
C THR A 455 -13.24 -24.43 3.41
N LEU A 456 -14.29 -23.96 2.71
CA LEU A 456 -15.27 -24.82 2.05
C LEU A 456 -14.77 -25.24 0.67
N LYS A 457 -14.93 -26.51 0.32
CA LYS A 457 -14.73 -27.02 -1.04
C LYS A 457 -16.02 -26.89 -1.86
N HIS A 458 -15.89 -26.95 -3.19
CA HIS A 458 -17.00 -26.78 -4.14
C HIS A 458 -18.04 -27.90 -4.12
N ASP A 459 -17.70 -29.07 -3.59
CA ASP A 459 -18.60 -30.22 -3.41
C ASP A 459 -19.52 -30.08 -2.20
N LEU A 460 -19.29 -29.08 -1.34
CA LEU A 460 -20.09 -28.82 -0.15
C LEU A 460 -21.27 -27.89 -0.47
N ASP A 461 -22.47 -28.33 -0.10
CA ASP A 461 -23.70 -27.57 -0.32
C ASP A 461 -23.94 -26.55 0.82
N VAL A 462 -23.03 -25.57 0.90
CA VAL A 462 -23.10 -24.46 1.86
C VAL A 462 -23.28 -23.14 1.11
N LYS A 463 -24.38 -22.45 1.40
CA LYS A 463 -24.71 -21.15 0.79
C LYS A 463 -24.54 -20.03 1.81
N VAL A 464 -23.59 -19.14 1.56
CA VAL A 464 -23.41 -17.91 2.35
C VAL A 464 -24.18 -16.78 1.68
N ILE A 465 -25.17 -16.24 2.38
CA ILE A 465 -25.98 -15.10 1.93
C ILE A 465 -25.65 -13.91 2.82
N ASP A 466 -25.07 -12.88 2.21
CA ASP A 466 -24.94 -11.57 2.84
C ASP A 466 -26.22 -10.79 2.55
N LEU A 467 -27.00 -10.52 3.60
CA LEU A 467 -28.23 -9.76 3.50
C LEU A 467 -27.99 -8.24 3.51
N MET A 468 -26.72 -7.80 3.45
CA MET A 468 -26.25 -6.42 3.39
C MET A 468 -27.00 -5.49 4.35
N GLY A 469 -26.42 -5.25 5.52
CA GLY A 469 -27.01 -4.34 6.52
C GLY A 469 -26.26 -3.02 6.62
N ALA A 470 -26.72 -2.02 5.87
CA ALA A 470 -26.78 -0.64 6.32
C ALA A 470 -28.17 -0.10 5.96
#